data_AF-A0A1D2Q819-F1
#
_entry.id   AF-A0A1D2Q819-F1
#
_cell.length_a   1.000
_cell.length_b   1.000
_cell.length_c   1.000
_cell.angle_alpha   90.00
_cell.angle_beta   90.00
_cell.angle_gamma   90.00
#
_symmetry.space_group_name_H-M   'P 1'
#
loop_
_entity.id
_entity.type
_entity.pdbx_description
1 polymer ?
#
loop_
_entity_poly.entity_id
_entity_poly.type
_entity_poly.pdbx_seq_one_letter_code
_entity_poly.pdbx_strand_id
1 'polypeptide(L)'
;MSVPPRFVIGTRSKAAANKAKDQASEVIRELDFGPTGQAVVGRFGEDDREALRTHHSVRYVEPDIRVHAFGETLPWGVDRVDAEVVHSSGNTGNGADITIIDTGIDKDHLDLQTNVGTGASFVDYTTSWNDDNGHGTHCAGIADAVDNSTGVIGVSTSATLHAAKVLDESGSGYASDVAAGITWAADQGYDVGSLSLGSRRSSSVIRDACTNAFQNGVLLVAAAGNEGPSKNSVGYPAAYQDSVHHKAG
;
A
#
# COMPACT_ATOMS: atom_id res chain seq x y z
N MET A 1 -10.42 22.30 24.11
CA MET A 1 -10.93 20.93 23.87
C MET A 1 -9.89 20.20 23.04
N SER A 2 -9.53 18.96 23.37
CA SER A 2 -8.55 18.22 22.56
C SER A 2 -9.17 17.85 21.21
N VAL A 3 -8.39 17.92 20.14
CA VAL A 3 -8.82 17.46 18.81
C VAL A 3 -9.14 15.97 18.89
N PRO A 4 -10.31 15.51 18.41
CA PRO A 4 -10.65 14.09 18.45
C PRO A 4 -9.67 13.22 17.65
N PRO A 5 -9.43 11.96 18.08
CA PRO A 5 -8.49 11.06 17.41
C PRO A 5 -9.01 10.59 16.05
N ARG A 6 -8.09 10.20 15.16
CA ARG A 6 -8.40 9.60 13.85
C ARG A 6 -8.87 8.16 14.01
N PHE A 7 -10.00 7.84 13.40
CA PHE A 7 -10.59 6.50 13.37
C PHE A 7 -11.09 6.17 11.96
N VAL A 8 -11.21 4.87 11.71
CA VAL A 8 -11.80 4.29 10.50
C VAL A 8 -13.09 3.56 10.87
N ILE A 9 -14.18 3.93 10.20
CA ILE A 9 -15.51 3.35 10.37
C ILE A 9 -15.83 2.53 9.12
N GLY A 10 -15.66 1.21 9.20
CA GLY A 10 -16.05 0.29 8.12
C GLY A 10 -17.54 0.00 8.17
N THR A 11 -18.20 0.06 7.01
CA THR A 11 -19.66 -0.11 6.90
C THR A 11 -20.04 -1.09 5.80
N ARG A 12 -21.25 -1.65 5.88
CA ARG A 12 -21.85 -2.53 4.87
C ARG A 12 -22.66 -1.78 3.82
N SER A 13 -23.05 -0.54 4.12
CA SER A 13 -24.02 0.20 3.31
C SER A 13 -23.69 1.67 3.25
N LYS A 14 -24.00 2.29 2.10
CA LYS A 14 -23.85 3.73 1.89
C LYS A 14 -24.61 4.58 2.90
N ALA A 15 -25.76 4.10 3.37
CA ALA A 15 -26.52 4.76 4.44
C ALA A 15 -25.74 4.81 5.76
N ALA A 16 -25.06 3.73 6.13
CA ALA A 16 -24.22 3.71 7.33
C ALA A 16 -22.94 4.53 7.15
N ALA A 17 -22.35 4.55 5.95
CA ALA A 17 -21.22 5.44 5.63
C ALA A 17 -21.63 6.91 5.78
N ASN A 18 -22.78 7.32 5.23
CA ASN A 18 -23.30 8.68 5.40
C ASN A 18 -23.52 9.04 6.87
N LYS A 19 -24.11 8.13 7.66
CA LYS A 19 -24.26 8.34 9.10
C LYS A 19 -22.91 8.53 9.80
N ALA A 20 -21.89 7.75 9.45
CA ALA A 20 -20.55 7.93 10.00
C ALA A 20 -19.97 9.31 9.64
N LYS A 21 -20.17 9.79 8.40
CA LYS A 21 -19.73 11.14 8.01
C LYS A 21 -20.40 12.23 8.82
N ASP A 22 -21.71 12.13 9.01
CA ASP A 22 -22.49 13.11 9.78
C ASP A 22 -22.04 13.19 11.25
N GLN A 23 -21.47 12.10 11.79
CA GLN A 23 -20.94 12.02 13.17
C GLN A 23 -19.44 12.34 13.27
N ALA A 24 -18.74 12.52 12.15
CA ALA A 24 -17.33 12.89 12.16
C ALA A 24 -17.18 14.40 12.39
N SER A 25 -16.32 14.78 13.33
CA SER A 25 -15.90 16.19 13.49
C SER A 25 -15.06 16.70 12.31
N GLU A 26 -14.43 15.77 11.60
CA GLU A 26 -13.68 16.00 10.36
C GLU A 26 -13.73 14.70 9.55
N VAL A 27 -14.13 14.77 8.28
CA VAL A 27 -14.00 13.67 7.34
C VAL A 27 -12.69 13.86 6.57
N ILE A 28 -11.80 12.89 6.67
CA ILE A 28 -10.48 12.90 6.03
C ILE A 28 -10.57 12.19 4.68
N ARG A 29 -11.23 11.01 4.63
CA ARG A 29 -11.47 10.32 3.36
C ARG A 29 -12.61 9.32 3.42
N GLU A 30 -13.10 8.98 2.24
CA GLU A 30 -14.04 7.89 2.00
C GLU A 30 -13.34 6.83 1.13
N LEU A 31 -13.54 5.56 1.46
CA LEU A 31 -13.02 4.43 0.70
C LEU A 31 -14.18 3.52 0.31
N ASP A 32 -14.13 3.01 -0.91
CA ASP A 32 -15.09 2.04 -1.44
C ASP A 32 -14.33 0.77 -1.79
N PHE A 33 -14.77 -0.35 -1.21
CA PHE A 33 -14.19 -1.68 -1.42
C PHE A 33 -15.17 -2.58 -2.18
N GLY A 34 -16.04 -1.97 -2.98
CA GLY A 34 -17.03 -2.66 -3.78
C GLY A 34 -17.97 -3.52 -2.92
N PRO A 35 -18.13 -4.82 -3.22
CA PRO A 35 -19.00 -5.71 -2.45
C PRO A 35 -18.66 -5.82 -0.96
N THR A 36 -17.41 -5.55 -0.57
CA THR A 36 -16.96 -5.60 0.83
C THR A 36 -17.56 -4.46 1.67
N GLY A 37 -17.96 -3.36 1.03
CA GLY A 37 -18.57 -2.19 1.64
C GLY A 37 -17.66 -0.96 1.59
N GLN A 38 -17.92 0.02 2.46
CA GLN A 38 -17.23 1.31 2.45
C GLN A 38 -16.52 1.56 3.78
N ALA A 39 -15.59 2.50 3.81
CA ALA A 39 -15.03 3.02 5.05
C ALA A 39 -14.99 4.55 5.05
N VAL A 40 -15.25 5.14 6.22
CA VAL A 40 -15.11 6.57 6.47
C VAL A 40 -13.95 6.77 7.44
N VAL A 41 -12.97 7.54 7.01
CA VAL A 41 -11.81 7.93 7.82
C VAL A 41 -12.02 9.35 8.27
N GLY A 42 -11.90 9.60 9.57
CA GLY A 42 -12.20 10.90 10.13
C GLY A 42 -11.85 11.01 11.60
N ARG A 43 -12.18 12.15 12.19
CA ARG A 43 -12.02 12.41 13.62
C ARG A 43 -13.35 12.26 14.33
N PHE A 44 -13.40 11.38 15.33
CA PHE A 44 -14.65 11.03 16.00
C PHE A 44 -14.54 11.24 17.51
N GLY A 45 -15.57 11.82 18.11
CA GLY A 45 -15.73 11.88 19.56
C GLY A 45 -15.92 10.49 20.18
N GLU A 46 -15.81 10.36 21.49
CA GLU A 46 -16.02 9.07 22.16
C GLU A 46 -17.45 8.57 22.02
N ASP A 47 -18.42 9.43 22.33
CA ASP A 47 -19.84 9.12 22.21
C ASP A 47 -20.23 8.74 20.77
N ASP A 48 -19.66 9.40 19.75
CA ASP A 48 -19.88 9.09 18.34
C ASP A 48 -19.40 7.68 17.99
N ARG A 49 -18.20 7.31 18.47
CA ARG A 49 -17.63 5.97 18.25
C ARG A 49 -18.47 4.90 18.94
N GLU A 50 -18.95 5.15 20.15
CA GLU A 50 -19.82 4.19 20.85
C GLU A 50 -21.16 4.02 20.12
N ALA A 51 -21.80 5.12 19.71
CA ALA A 51 -23.02 5.06 18.93
C ALA A 51 -22.83 4.26 17.63
N LEU A 52 -21.75 4.51 16.89
CA LEU A 52 -21.44 3.81 15.64
C LEU A 52 -21.19 2.32 15.84
N ARG A 53 -20.55 1.90 16.95
CA ARG A 53 -20.33 0.47 17.25
C ARG A 53 -21.62 -0.33 17.42
N THR A 54 -22.69 0.31 17.87
CA THR A 54 -23.99 -0.36 18.05
C THR A 54 -24.81 -0.46 16.76
N HIS A 55 -24.39 0.22 15.70
CA HIS A 55 -25.12 0.26 14.45
C HIS A 55 -24.93 -1.03 13.64
N HIS A 56 -26.01 -1.77 13.36
CA HIS A 56 -25.98 -3.09 12.70
C HIS A 56 -25.26 -3.13 11.33
N SER A 57 -25.22 -1.99 10.62
CA SER A 57 -24.53 -1.86 9.33
C SER A 57 -23.08 -1.35 9.44
N VAL A 58 -22.56 -1.12 10.64
CA VAL A 58 -21.14 -0.83 10.90
C VAL A 58 -20.43 -2.16 11.16
N ARG A 59 -19.35 -2.43 10.43
CA ARG A 59 -18.54 -3.64 10.52
C ARG A 59 -17.44 -3.51 11.56
N TYR A 60 -16.81 -2.34 11.64
CA TYR A 60 -15.76 -2.05 12.60
C TYR A 60 -15.63 -0.55 12.86
N VAL A 61 -15.12 -0.23 14.04
CA VAL A 61 -14.70 1.11 14.47
C VAL A 61 -13.31 0.95 15.06
N GLU A 62 -12.28 1.27 14.28
CA GLU A 62 -10.88 1.03 14.63
C GLU A 62 -10.04 2.32 14.57
N PRO A 63 -9.01 2.48 15.42
CA PRO A 63 -8.10 3.61 15.29
C PRO A 63 -7.39 3.56 13.94
N ASP A 64 -7.15 4.71 13.33
CA ASP A 64 -6.34 4.83 12.12
C ASP A 64 -4.86 4.72 12.52
N ILE A 65 -4.33 3.48 12.49
CA ILE A 65 -2.98 3.17 12.99
C ILE A 65 -1.89 3.64 12.02
N ARG A 66 -0.67 3.80 12.55
CA ARG A 66 0.53 4.06 11.73
C ARG A 66 1.12 2.76 11.18
N VAL A 67 1.61 2.85 9.96
CA VAL A 67 2.31 1.84 9.17
C VAL A 67 3.67 2.42 8.77
N HIS A 68 4.69 1.59 8.63
CA HIS A 68 6.05 2.04 8.31
C HIS A 68 6.66 1.21 7.18
N ALA A 69 7.55 1.84 6.42
CA ALA A 69 8.46 1.12 5.52
C ALA A 69 9.32 0.13 6.32
N PHE A 70 9.51 -1.07 5.77
CA PHE A 70 10.44 -2.03 6.35
C PHE A 70 11.86 -1.69 5.92
N GLY A 71 12.67 -1.16 6.84
CA GLY A 71 14.08 -0.93 6.53
C GLY A 71 14.83 -2.25 6.35
N GLU A 72 15.38 -2.51 5.16
CA GLU A 72 16.39 -3.55 4.94
C GLU A 72 17.67 -3.00 4.31
N THR A 73 18.77 -3.62 4.73
CA THR A 73 20.11 -3.44 4.18
C THR A 73 20.19 -4.19 2.85
N LEU A 74 20.64 -3.55 1.78
CA LEU A 74 20.71 -4.09 0.40
C LEU A 74 22.13 -4.55 0.00
N PRO A 75 22.34 -5.22 -1.16
CA PRO A 75 21.50 -6.19 -1.88
C PRO A 75 22.29 -7.50 -2.23
N TRP A 76 21.58 -8.62 -2.35
CA TRP A 76 22.04 -9.88 -2.99
C TRP A 76 20.90 -10.63 -3.71
N GLY A 77 19.70 -10.04 -3.77
CA GLY A 77 18.45 -10.75 -4.07
C GLY A 77 18.16 -11.00 -5.56
N VAL A 78 18.66 -10.17 -6.49
CA VAL A 78 18.35 -10.31 -7.92
C VAL A 78 19.00 -11.57 -8.51
N ASP A 79 20.28 -11.81 -8.22
CA ASP A 79 21.04 -13.03 -8.58
C ASP A 79 20.51 -14.28 -7.84
N ARG A 80 19.71 -14.10 -6.79
CA ARG A 80 19.15 -15.22 -6.00
C ARG A 80 17.83 -15.75 -6.56
N VAL A 81 17.10 -14.93 -7.29
CA VAL A 81 15.81 -15.29 -7.91
C VAL A 81 15.95 -15.68 -9.39
N ASP A 82 17.19 -15.86 -9.87
CA ASP A 82 17.55 -16.25 -11.25
C ASP A 82 16.89 -15.33 -12.32
N ALA A 83 16.74 -14.03 -12.04
CA ALA A 83 16.07 -13.08 -12.93
C ALA A 83 16.76 -12.99 -14.30
N GLU A 84 18.08 -13.11 -14.34
CA GLU A 84 18.91 -13.09 -15.54
C GLU A 84 18.61 -14.26 -16.51
N VAL A 85 18.17 -15.41 -15.99
CA VAL A 85 17.75 -16.55 -16.80
C VAL A 85 16.45 -16.24 -17.54
N VAL A 86 15.53 -15.52 -16.89
CA VAL A 86 14.24 -15.12 -17.47
C VAL A 86 14.43 -14.03 -18.53
N HIS A 87 15.31 -13.05 -18.28
CA HIS A 87 15.67 -12.03 -19.28
C HIS A 87 16.27 -12.63 -20.54
N SER A 88 17.15 -13.63 -20.40
CA SER A 88 17.75 -14.33 -21.54
C SER A 88 16.73 -15.08 -22.42
N SER A 89 15.53 -15.35 -21.87
CA SER A 89 14.39 -15.96 -22.59
C SER A 89 13.46 -14.93 -23.26
N GLY A 90 13.76 -13.64 -23.16
CA GLY A 90 12.99 -12.54 -23.76
C GLY A 90 11.80 -12.04 -22.93
N ASN A 91 11.65 -12.51 -21.69
CA ASN A 91 10.59 -12.06 -20.78
C ASN A 91 11.13 -10.96 -19.86
N THR A 92 10.81 -9.71 -20.16
CA THR A 92 11.32 -8.52 -19.44
C THR A 92 10.24 -7.77 -18.64
N GLY A 93 9.03 -8.34 -18.54
CA GLY A 93 7.88 -7.68 -17.90
C GLY A 93 7.13 -6.68 -18.80
N ASN A 94 7.46 -6.60 -20.10
CA ASN A 94 6.77 -5.72 -21.05
C ASN A 94 5.25 -5.94 -21.05
N GLY A 95 4.51 -4.84 -20.88
CA GLY A 95 3.05 -4.83 -20.87
C GLY A 95 2.42 -5.15 -19.51
N ALA A 96 3.23 -5.37 -18.46
CA ALA A 96 2.75 -5.47 -17.09
C ALA A 96 2.84 -4.11 -16.38
N ASP A 97 1.84 -3.80 -15.56
CA ASP A 97 1.80 -2.61 -14.71
C ASP A 97 2.11 -2.99 -13.25
N ILE A 98 3.16 -2.39 -12.69
CA ILE A 98 3.61 -2.61 -11.31
C ILE A 98 3.42 -1.33 -10.51
N THR A 99 2.54 -1.36 -9.52
CA THR A 99 2.36 -0.25 -8.57
C THR A 99 3.26 -0.41 -7.36
N ILE A 100 4.14 0.55 -7.13
CA ILE A 100 4.94 0.69 -5.91
C ILE A 100 4.11 1.49 -4.89
N ILE A 101 3.57 0.80 -3.89
CA ILE A 101 2.74 1.38 -2.83
C ILE A 101 3.66 1.67 -1.64
N ASP A 102 4.29 2.85 -1.64
CA ASP A 102 5.41 3.17 -0.75
C ASP A 102 5.58 4.70 -0.52
N THR A 103 6.81 5.22 -0.38
CA THR A 103 7.12 6.64 -0.23
C THR A 103 7.08 7.44 -1.53
N GLY A 104 6.83 6.78 -2.67
CA GLY A 104 6.84 7.39 -4.00
C GLY A 104 7.91 6.79 -4.89
N ILE A 105 8.10 7.37 -6.08
CA ILE A 105 9.19 7.03 -7.00
C ILE A 105 9.85 8.33 -7.44
N ASP A 106 11.17 8.40 -7.43
CA ASP A 106 11.92 9.45 -8.13
C ASP A 106 11.78 9.22 -9.65
N LYS A 107 10.85 9.96 -10.24
CA LYS A 107 10.50 9.83 -11.66
C LYS A 107 11.62 10.29 -12.61
N ASP A 108 12.57 11.07 -12.11
CA ASP A 108 13.69 11.62 -12.88
C ASP A 108 14.96 10.76 -12.69
N HIS A 109 14.86 9.63 -11.98
CA HIS A 109 15.97 8.70 -11.78
C HIS A 109 16.35 8.03 -13.10
N LEU A 110 17.61 8.14 -13.51
CA LEU A 110 18.09 7.68 -14.83
C LEU A 110 17.81 6.19 -15.11
N ASP A 111 17.76 5.39 -14.05
CA ASP A 111 17.55 3.94 -14.11
C ASP A 111 16.07 3.52 -14.08
N LEU A 112 15.15 4.47 -13.90
CA LEU A 112 13.70 4.21 -13.77
C LEU A 112 12.87 5.02 -14.75
N GLN A 113 13.27 6.26 -15.04
CA GLN A 113 12.45 7.27 -15.74
C GLN A 113 11.85 6.79 -17.08
N THR A 114 12.48 5.84 -17.76
CA THR A 114 11.99 5.26 -19.03
C THR A 114 10.74 4.40 -18.83
N ASN A 115 10.61 3.78 -17.66
CA ASN A 115 9.55 2.83 -17.32
C ASN A 115 8.52 3.42 -16.33
N VAL A 116 8.74 4.64 -15.83
CA VAL A 116 7.80 5.29 -14.90
C VAL A 116 6.56 5.79 -15.65
N GLY A 117 5.41 5.26 -15.26
CA GLY A 117 4.08 5.66 -15.69
C GLY A 117 3.48 6.76 -14.81
N THR A 118 2.21 6.57 -14.44
CA THR A 118 1.45 7.54 -13.62
C THR A 118 1.61 7.28 -12.11
N GLY A 119 1.26 8.27 -11.30
CA GLY A 119 1.24 8.11 -9.85
C GLY A 119 0.20 8.98 -9.15
N ALA A 120 -0.06 8.64 -7.89
CA ALA A 120 -0.96 9.35 -6.99
C ALA A 120 -0.38 9.40 -5.56
N SER A 121 -0.67 10.50 -4.87
CA SER A 121 -0.32 10.68 -3.45
C SER A 121 -1.56 10.58 -2.58
N PHE A 122 -1.45 9.83 -1.49
CA PHE A 122 -2.50 9.61 -0.51
C PHE A 122 -2.15 10.16 0.87
N VAL A 123 -0.92 10.62 1.06
CA VAL A 123 -0.48 11.37 2.25
C VAL A 123 -1.06 12.78 2.25
N ASP A 124 -1.17 13.40 3.43
CA ASP A 124 -1.91 14.65 3.62
C ASP A 124 -1.10 15.93 3.31
N TYR A 125 0.23 15.88 3.40
CA TYR A 125 1.09 17.06 3.25
C TYR A 125 1.42 17.42 1.79
N THR A 126 1.15 16.53 0.82
CA THR A 126 1.52 16.75 -0.58
C THR A 126 0.63 16.00 -1.56
N THR A 127 0.40 16.60 -2.72
CA THR A 127 -0.23 15.93 -3.87
C THR A 127 0.79 15.30 -4.81
N SER A 128 2.08 15.56 -4.61
CA SER A 128 3.17 14.95 -5.38
C SER A 128 3.36 13.50 -4.94
N TRP A 129 3.42 12.57 -5.89
CA TRP A 129 3.80 11.18 -5.67
C TRP A 129 5.32 10.95 -5.80
N ASN A 130 6.08 12.00 -6.08
CA ASN A 130 7.54 11.92 -6.15
C ASN A 130 8.10 11.52 -4.79
N ASP A 131 9.15 10.69 -4.81
CA ASP A 131 9.78 10.24 -3.59
C ASP A 131 10.56 11.36 -2.90
N ASP A 132 10.36 11.49 -1.60
CA ASP A 132 11.06 12.41 -0.70
C ASP A 132 11.68 11.69 0.51
N ASN A 133 11.69 10.36 0.48
CA ASN A 133 12.34 9.50 1.48
C ASN A 133 13.45 8.63 0.86
N GLY A 134 13.19 8.05 -0.31
CA GLY A 134 14.11 7.18 -1.05
C GLY A 134 13.77 5.69 -1.01
N HIS A 135 12.97 5.23 -0.04
CA HIS A 135 12.62 3.81 0.10
C HIS A 135 11.81 3.28 -1.10
N GLY A 136 10.78 4.00 -1.52
CA GLY A 136 9.96 3.62 -2.67
C GLY A 136 10.74 3.59 -3.99
N THR A 137 11.62 4.57 -4.23
CA THR A 137 12.53 4.57 -5.39
C THR A 137 13.46 3.36 -5.36
N HIS A 138 13.96 3.01 -4.19
CA HIS A 138 14.78 1.83 -4.02
C HIS A 138 14.01 0.54 -4.36
N CYS A 139 12.78 0.38 -3.85
CA CYS A 139 11.93 -0.75 -4.19
C CYS A 139 11.58 -0.80 -5.68
N ALA A 140 11.34 0.35 -6.31
CA ALA A 140 11.11 0.46 -7.75
C ALA A 140 12.32 -0.04 -8.56
N GLY A 141 13.55 0.25 -8.10
CA GLY A 141 14.77 -0.26 -8.72
C GLY A 141 14.92 -1.79 -8.64
N ILE A 142 14.57 -2.41 -7.51
CA ILE A 142 14.54 -3.88 -7.44
C ILE A 142 13.51 -4.44 -8.41
N ALA A 143 12.33 -3.82 -8.49
CA ALA A 143 11.26 -4.30 -9.33
C ALA A 143 11.62 -4.20 -10.82
N ASP A 144 12.04 -3.03 -11.29
CA ASP A 144 12.09 -2.72 -12.72
C ASP A 144 13.18 -1.70 -13.13
N ALA A 145 14.34 -1.68 -12.46
CA ALA A 145 15.48 -0.92 -12.99
C ALA A 145 15.87 -1.42 -14.39
N VAL A 146 16.05 -0.50 -15.33
CA VAL A 146 16.30 -0.85 -16.73
C VAL A 146 17.66 -1.54 -16.90
N ASP A 147 17.76 -2.47 -17.85
CA ASP A 147 19.06 -3.04 -18.23
C ASP A 147 19.85 -2.02 -19.06
N ASN A 148 20.74 -1.28 -18.40
CA ASN A 148 21.63 -0.32 -19.02
C ASN A 148 23.08 -0.46 -18.48
N SER A 149 24.01 0.34 -19.00
CA SER A 149 25.43 0.27 -18.61
C SER A 149 25.77 0.99 -17.29
N THR A 150 24.78 1.34 -16.48
CA THR A 150 24.86 2.11 -15.23
C THR A 150 23.89 1.53 -14.20
N GLY A 151 24.02 1.89 -12.91
CA GLY A 151 23.02 1.51 -11.91
C GLY A 151 22.92 0.00 -11.62
N VAL A 152 21.68 -0.50 -11.50
CA VAL A 152 21.34 -1.89 -11.19
C VAL A 152 20.34 -2.43 -12.22
N ILE A 153 20.11 -3.73 -12.24
CA ILE A 153 19.09 -4.36 -13.09
C ILE A 153 17.97 -4.88 -12.20
N GLY A 154 16.73 -4.55 -12.56
CA GLY A 154 15.53 -5.01 -11.86
C GLY A 154 15.18 -6.47 -12.17
N VAL A 155 14.19 -6.99 -11.44
CA VAL A 155 13.60 -8.31 -11.72
C VAL A 155 12.88 -8.31 -13.07
N SER A 156 12.15 -7.26 -13.39
CA SER A 156 11.77 -6.88 -14.75
C SER A 156 12.66 -5.73 -15.23
N THR A 157 12.63 -5.43 -16.53
CA THR A 157 13.42 -4.32 -17.12
C THR A 157 12.60 -3.51 -18.12
N SER A 158 11.30 -3.78 -18.23
CA SER A 158 10.40 -3.20 -19.23
C SER A 158 8.94 -3.14 -18.75
N ALA A 159 8.65 -3.36 -17.47
CA ALA A 159 7.32 -3.13 -16.93
C ALA A 159 7.01 -1.63 -16.89
N THR A 160 5.75 -1.26 -16.63
CA THR A 160 5.41 0.13 -16.32
C THR A 160 5.31 0.29 -14.81
N LEU A 161 6.14 1.16 -14.23
CA LEU A 161 6.13 1.47 -12.81
C LEU A 161 5.14 2.60 -12.50
N HIS A 162 4.19 2.34 -11.61
CA HIS A 162 3.26 3.32 -11.07
C HIS A 162 3.56 3.64 -9.61
N ALA A 163 3.43 4.90 -9.21
CA ALA A 163 3.70 5.32 -7.83
C ALA A 163 2.40 5.56 -7.04
N ALA A 164 2.17 4.81 -5.97
CA ALA A 164 1.16 5.13 -4.98
C ALA A 164 1.86 5.57 -3.68
N LYS A 165 2.04 6.89 -3.50
CA LYS A 165 2.68 7.44 -2.30
C LYS A 165 1.72 7.37 -1.12
N VAL A 166 1.98 6.44 -0.20
CA VAL A 166 1.19 6.21 1.01
C VAL A 166 2.00 6.42 2.29
N LEU A 167 3.31 6.62 2.16
CA LEU A 167 4.24 6.93 3.25
C LEU A 167 4.84 8.34 3.07
N ASP A 168 5.02 9.04 4.19
CA ASP A 168 5.61 10.37 4.29
C ASP A 168 7.15 10.35 4.19
N GLU A 169 7.77 11.54 4.24
CA GLU A 169 9.23 11.72 4.20
C GLU A 169 9.98 10.94 5.29
N SER A 170 9.30 10.53 6.36
CA SER A 170 9.87 9.70 7.45
C SER A 170 9.66 8.20 7.24
N GLY A 171 9.10 7.78 6.11
CA GLY A 171 8.77 6.39 5.81
C GLY A 171 7.57 5.88 6.60
N SER A 172 6.66 6.78 7.03
CA SER A 172 5.49 6.44 7.84
C SER A 172 4.19 6.86 7.16
N GLY A 173 3.10 6.12 7.37
CA GLY A 173 1.79 6.47 6.82
C GLY A 173 0.65 5.98 7.70
N TYR A 174 -0.57 6.40 7.39
CA TYR A 174 -1.76 5.83 8.04
C TYR A 174 -2.22 4.56 7.32
N ALA A 175 -2.82 3.63 8.06
CA ALA A 175 -3.42 2.43 7.49
C ALA A 175 -4.47 2.77 6.41
N SER A 176 -5.20 3.87 6.60
CA SER A 176 -6.11 4.42 5.60
C SER A 176 -5.44 4.97 4.34
N ASP A 177 -4.17 5.40 4.40
CA ASP A 177 -3.37 5.84 3.24
C ASP A 177 -2.92 4.65 2.42
N VAL A 178 -2.40 3.62 3.09
CA VAL A 178 -2.07 2.34 2.46
C VAL A 178 -3.30 1.73 1.79
N ALA A 179 -4.45 1.69 2.49
CA ALA A 179 -5.69 1.17 1.93
C ALA A 179 -6.16 1.97 0.69
N ALA A 180 -5.97 3.28 0.67
CA ALA A 180 -6.30 4.11 -0.50
C ALA A 180 -5.37 3.84 -1.68
N GLY A 181 -4.07 3.67 -1.44
CA GLY A 181 -3.10 3.29 -2.49
C GLY A 181 -3.40 1.93 -3.10
N ILE A 182 -3.74 0.92 -2.28
CA ILE A 182 -4.17 -0.40 -2.75
C ILE A 182 -5.45 -0.29 -3.58
N THR A 183 -6.43 0.47 -3.09
CA THR A 183 -7.71 0.64 -3.79
C THR A 183 -7.51 1.34 -5.13
N TRP A 184 -6.65 2.37 -5.17
CA TRP A 184 -6.31 3.06 -6.40
C TRP A 184 -5.66 2.13 -7.44
N ALA A 185 -4.72 1.28 -7.04
CA ALA A 185 -4.12 0.30 -7.94
C ALA A 185 -5.19 -0.63 -8.55
N ALA A 186 -6.15 -1.08 -7.73
CA ALA A 186 -7.29 -1.88 -8.18
C ALA A 186 -8.21 -1.11 -9.15
N ASP A 187 -8.51 0.15 -8.84
CA ASP A 187 -9.39 0.99 -9.66
C ASP A 187 -8.77 1.33 -11.02
N GLN A 188 -7.44 1.42 -11.10
CA GLN A 188 -6.73 1.58 -12.37
C GLN A 188 -6.67 0.28 -13.18
N GLY A 189 -6.88 -0.87 -12.54
CA GLY A 189 -6.75 -2.18 -13.19
C GLY A 189 -5.30 -2.62 -13.42
N TYR A 190 -4.37 -2.14 -12.59
CA TYR A 190 -2.96 -2.55 -12.68
C TYR A 190 -2.75 -3.99 -12.20
N ASP A 191 -1.72 -4.65 -12.73
CA ASP A 191 -1.53 -6.10 -12.53
C ASP A 191 -0.99 -6.45 -11.15
N VAL A 192 -0.01 -5.67 -10.65
CA VAL A 192 0.74 -5.98 -9.43
C VAL A 192 0.81 -4.78 -8.50
N GLY A 193 0.57 -4.99 -7.21
CA GLY A 193 0.86 -4.03 -6.14
C GLY A 193 1.98 -4.54 -5.23
N SER A 194 3.07 -3.79 -5.12
CA SER A 194 4.21 -4.08 -4.24
C SER A 194 4.14 -3.24 -2.96
N LEU A 195 4.15 -3.90 -1.80
CA LEU A 195 4.03 -3.29 -0.48
C LEU A 195 5.20 -3.70 0.42
N SER A 196 6.26 -2.88 0.43
CA SER A 196 7.44 -3.05 1.30
C SER A 196 7.25 -2.34 2.65
N LEU A 197 6.06 -2.48 3.22
CA LEU A 197 5.63 -1.77 4.41
C LEU A 197 4.74 -2.65 5.28
N GLY A 198 4.60 -2.30 6.55
CA GLY A 198 3.67 -2.99 7.41
C GLY A 198 3.59 -2.50 8.85
N SER A 199 2.78 -3.22 9.63
CA SER A 199 2.51 -2.95 11.03
C SER A 199 2.38 -4.25 11.83
N ARG A 200 2.71 -4.21 13.12
CA ARG A 200 2.47 -5.30 14.08
C ARG A 200 0.99 -5.56 14.33
N ARG A 201 0.14 -4.58 14.04
CA ARG A 201 -1.29 -4.64 14.31
C ARG A 201 -2.03 -4.87 13.01
N SER A 202 -2.99 -5.79 13.02
CA SER A 202 -3.92 -5.93 11.92
C SER A 202 -4.77 -4.66 11.78
N SER A 203 -5.23 -4.40 10.56
CA SER A 203 -6.13 -3.30 10.23
C SER A 203 -7.20 -3.81 9.28
N SER A 204 -8.46 -3.68 9.71
CA SER A 204 -9.60 -4.09 8.89
C SER A 204 -9.68 -3.31 7.60
N VAL A 205 -9.31 -2.02 7.60
CA VAL A 205 -9.34 -1.20 6.37
C VAL A 205 -8.30 -1.65 5.34
N ILE A 206 -7.09 -2.04 5.77
CA ILE A 206 -6.09 -2.60 4.85
C ILE A 206 -6.56 -3.97 4.34
N ARG A 207 -7.12 -4.82 5.21
CA ARG A 207 -7.63 -6.14 4.79
C ARG A 207 -8.72 -5.99 3.72
N ASP A 208 -9.68 -5.10 3.94
CA ASP A 208 -10.77 -4.89 2.99
C ASP A 208 -10.26 -4.35 1.64
N ALA A 209 -9.25 -3.46 1.67
CA ALA A 209 -8.58 -3.00 0.45
C ALA A 209 -7.85 -4.14 -0.28
N CYS A 210 -7.13 -5.01 0.45
CA CYS A 210 -6.48 -6.18 -0.12
C CYS A 210 -7.50 -7.13 -0.76
N THR A 211 -8.60 -7.44 -0.08
CA THR A 211 -9.68 -8.28 -0.62
C THR A 211 -10.30 -7.64 -1.88
N ASN A 212 -10.50 -6.32 -1.89
CA ASN A 212 -11.00 -5.62 -3.08
C ASN A 212 -10.00 -5.71 -4.25
N ALA A 213 -8.73 -5.46 -4.02
CA ALA A 213 -7.70 -5.56 -5.04
C ALA A 213 -7.61 -6.97 -5.64
N PHE A 214 -7.60 -8.00 -4.78
CA PHE A 214 -7.63 -9.40 -5.22
C PHE A 214 -8.87 -9.73 -6.07
N GLN A 215 -10.05 -9.27 -5.65
CA GLN A 215 -11.30 -9.46 -6.41
C GLN A 215 -11.30 -8.75 -7.77
N ASN A 216 -10.52 -7.68 -7.91
CA ASN A 216 -10.34 -6.96 -9.17
C ASN A 216 -9.14 -7.46 -9.99
N GLY A 217 -8.50 -8.57 -9.58
CA GLY A 217 -7.44 -9.22 -10.34
C GLY A 217 -6.03 -8.70 -10.07
N VAL A 218 -5.84 -7.82 -9.09
CA VAL A 218 -4.51 -7.30 -8.73
C VAL A 218 -3.78 -8.30 -7.83
N LEU A 219 -2.56 -8.67 -8.20
CA LEU A 219 -1.67 -9.46 -7.35
C LEU A 219 -0.96 -8.55 -6.34
N LEU A 220 -1.23 -8.74 -5.05
CA LEU A 220 -0.52 -8.02 -3.98
C LEU A 220 0.65 -8.84 -3.43
N VAL A 221 1.84 -8.25 -3.48
CA VAL A 221 3.07 -8.79 -2.91
C VAL A 221 3.47 -7.92 -1.72
N ALA A 222 3.50 -8.50 -0.52
CA ALA A 222 3.79 -7.78 0.70
C ALA A 222 5.00 -8.38 1.43
N ALA A 223 5.87 -7.52 1.96
CA ALA A 223 7.00 -7.94 2.77
C ALA A 223 6.52 -8.54 4.11
N ALA A 224 7.00 -9.73 4.45
CA ALA A 224 6.63 -10.44 5.68
C ALA A 224 6.91 -9.65 6.97
N GLY A 225 7.80 -8.65 6.93
CA GLY A 225 8.20 -7.81 8.05
C GLY A 225 9.47 -8.31 8.76
N ASN A 226 10.25 -7.37 9.30
CA ASN A 226 11.64 -7.59 9.72
C ASN A 226 11.79 -7.96 11.20
N GLU A 227 10.77 -8.59 11.80
CA GLU A 227 10.64 -8.78 13.25
C GLU A 227 10.97 -10.21 13.71
N GLY A 228 11.69 -10.96 12.89
CA GLY A 228 12.23 -12.27 13.26
C GLY A 228 13.15 -12.18 14.48
N PRO A 229 13.36 -13.30 15.21
CA PRO A 229 13.09 -14.69 14.82
C PRO A 229 11.92 -15.39 15.57
N SER A 230 11.00 -14.67 16.20
CA SER A 230 9.89 -15.29 16.96
C SER A 230 8.79 -15.87 16.05
N LYS A 231 8.16 -16.98 16.48
CA LYS A 231 6.94 -17.52 15.84
C LYS A 231 5.84 -16.45 15.93
N ASN A 232 5.23 -16.07 14.80
CA ASN A 232 4.27 -14.95 14.63
C ASN A 232 4.88 -13.54 14.43
N SER A 233 6.05 -13.44 13.82
CA SER A 233 6.71 -12.18 13.43
C SER A 233 6.25 -11.59 12.09
N VAL A 234 5.23 -12.19 11.45
CA VAL A 234 4.72 -11.69 10.18
C VAL A 234 3.85 -10.46 10.42
N GLY A 235 4.29 -9.31 9.89
CA GLY A 235 3.55 -8.06 9.93
C GLY A 235 2.35 -8.06 8.98
N TYR A 236 1.43 -7.11 9.16
CA TYR A 236 0.32 -6.88 8.25
C TYR A 236 0.70 -5.77 7.26
N PRO A 237 0.35 -5.88 5.95
CA PRO A 237 -0.61 -6.79 5.33
C PRO A 237 -0.09 -8.21 5.04
N ALA A 238 1.20 -8.47 5.27
CA ALA A 238 1.81 -9.75 4.95
C ALA A 238 1.33 -10.97 5.78
N ALA A 239 0.36 -10.80 6.67
CA ALA A 239 -0.29 -11.90 7.37
C ALA A 239 -1.71 -12.21 6.81
N TYR A 240 -2.19 -11.46 5.80
CA TYR A 240 -3.46 -11.74 5.15
C TYR A 240 -3.32 -12.89 4.14
N GLN A 241 -4.33 -13.78 4.07
CA GLN A 241 -4.34 -14.90 3.13
C GLN A 241 -4.41 -14.45 1.66
N ASP A 242 -4.91 -13.24 1.43
CA ASP A 242 -5.10 -12.63 0.11
C ASP A 242 -3.82 -11.92 -0.41
N SER A 243 -2.67 -12.21 0.17
CA SER A 243 -1.38 -11.60 -0.18
C SER A 243 -0.31 -12.68 -0.24
N VAL A 244 0.64 -12.56 -1.18
CA VAL A 244 1.76 -13.50 -1.31
C VAL A 244 2.93 -12.99 -0.46
N HIS A 245 3.49 -13.86 0.37
CA HIS A 245 4.55 -13.51 1.34
C HIS A 245 5.85 -14.25 1.04
N HIS A 246 6.95 -13.51 0.95
CA HIS A 246 8.30 -14.07 0.88
C HIS A 246 9.03 -13.79 2.20
N LYS A 247 9.62 -14.83 2.81
CA LYS A 247 10.55 -14.66 3.93
C LYS A 247 11.92 -14.32 3.36
N ALA A 248 12.41 -13.12 3.62
CA ALA A 248 13.86 -12.88 3.57
C ALA A 248 14.47 -13.68 4.73
N GLY A 249 15.27 -14.69 4.39
CA GLY A 249 16.02 -15.52 5.33
C GLY A 249 17.49 -15.15 5.32
#